data_AF-A0A9N9WER7-F1
#
_entry.id   AF-A0A9N9WER7-F1
#
_cell.length_a   1.000
_cell.length_b   1.000
_cell.length_c   1.000
_cell.angle_alpha   90.00
_cell.angle_beta   90.00
_cell.angle_gamma   90.00
#
_symmetry.space_group_name_H-M   'P 1'
#
loop_
_entity.id
_entity.type
_entity.pdbx_description
1 polymer ?
#
loop_
_entity_poly.entity_id
_entity_poly.type
_entity_poly.pdbx_seq_one_letter_code
_entity_poly.pdbx_strand_id
1 'polypeptide(L)'
;MVYTDTAAVSLCLVGARCYCRQWGVEQATARYAAAKSAHIRTKMAGALICFLVVLCSLLHQGLAITCYQCNSHNDSRCLLQKLPDSLRLPCGPKDTMCRKISQVVEFEMNGMPPDSRVIRSCGWDESSYKGRCYQRSGFGGRQEVCSCIEDGCNSASIPVGATALMLLTFALLRF
;
A
#
# COMPACT_ATOMS: atom_id res chain seq x y z
N MET A 1 10.22 35.56 -55.45
CA MET A 1 8.84 35.04 -55.39
C MET A 1 8.21 35.69 -54.17
N VAL A 2 7.56 36.86 -54.21
CA VAL A 2 6.40 37.29 -55.02
C VAL A 2 5.31 36.24 -55.04
N TYR A 3 4.25 36.48 -54.26
CA TYR A 3 2.81 36.37 -54.58
C TYR A 3 2.04 36.78 -53.29
N THR A 4 1.06 37.68 -53.21
CA THR A 4 0.50 38.78 -54.02
C THR A 4 -0.46 39.56 -53.11
N ASP A 5 -0.66 40.82 -53.47
CA ASP A 5 -1.59 41.82 -52.94
C ASP A 5 -3.09 41.49 -52.95
N THR A 6 -3.84 42.43 -52.32
CA THR A 6 -5.26 42.85 -52.47
C THR A 6 -6.19 42.40 -51.33
N ALA A 7 -6.95 43.25 -50.62
CA ALA A 7 -7.27 44.67 -50.80
C ALA A 7 -7.51 45.34 -49.44
N ALA A 8 -6.74 46.38 -49.12
CA ALA A 8 -7.14 47.37 -48.14
C ALA A 8 -7.95 48.44 -48.89
N VAL A 9 -9.28 48.29 -48.89
CA VAL A 9 -10.16 49.36 -49.37
C VAL A 9 -10.06 50.51 -48.37
N SER A 10 -9.34 51.54 -48.81
CA SER A 10 -9.17 52.80 -48.10
C SER A 10 -10.42 53.66 -48.31
N LEU A 11 -11.25 53.78 -47.29
CA LEU A 11 -12.22 54.86 -47.15
C LEU A 11 -11.94 55.58 -45.83
N CYS A 12 -10.90 56.42 -45.83
CA CYS A 12 -10.70 57.44 -44.82
C CYS A 12 -11.25 58.76 -45.37
N LEU A 13 -12.56 58.96 -45.21
CA LEU A 13 -13.16 60.29 -45.35
C LEU A 13 -12.99 61.03 -44.01
N VAL A 14 -12.18 62.08 -44.08
CA VAL A 14 -12.23 63.32 -43.28
C VAL A 14 -12.27 63.19 -41.74
N GLY A 15 -11.13 63.48 -41.11
CA GLY A 15 -11.11 64.20 -39.83
C GLY A 15 -11.40 63.42 -38.54
N ALA A 16 -10.54 62.47 -38.14
CA ALA A 16 -10.41 62.07 -36.75
C ALA A 16 -9.03 61.47 -36.49
N ARG A 17 -8.34 61.97 -35.44
CA ARG A 17 -7.03 61.49 -34.99
C ARG A 17 -7.01 59.96 -34.84
N CYS A 18 -5.99 59.30 -35.39
CA CYS A 18 -5.68 57.87 -35.24
C CYS A 18 -5.34 57.49 -33.79
N TYR A 19 -6.32 57.42 -32.88
CA TYR A 19 -6.12 56.91 -31.51
C TYR A 19 -6.54 55.43 -31.34
N CYS A 20 -7.40 54.89 -32.23
CA CYS A 20 -7.90 53.52 -32.09
C CYS A 20 -6.89 52.41 -32.44
N ARG A 21 -5.85 52.67 -33.25
CA ARG A 21 -4.91 51.61 -33.66
C ARG A 21 -3.92 51.21 -32.55
N GLN A 22 -3.57 52.12 -31.64
CA GLN A 22 -2.56 51.85 -30.61
C GLN A 22 -3.11 50.98 -29.47
N TRP A 23 -4.36 51.24 -29.05
CA TRP A 23 -5.04 50.52 -27.97
C TRP A 23 -5.26 49.02 -28.27
N GLY A 24 -5.50 48.64 -29.53
CA GLY A 24 -5.72 47.24 -29.90
C GLY A 24 -4.43 46.39 -29.87
N VAL A 25 -3.28 46.99 -30.15
CA VAL A 25 -1.98 46.28 -30.18
C VAL A 25 -1.47 45.99 -28.77
N GLU A 26 -1.59 46.92 -27.82
CA GLU A 26 -1.25 46.71 -26.41
C GLU A 26 -2.15 45.68 -25.72
N GLN A 27 -3.46 45.68 -26.02
CA GLN A 27 -4.38 44.68 -25.45
C GLN A 27 -4.14 43.28 -26.01
N ALA A 28 -3.75 43.16 -27.28
CA ALA A 28 -3.43 41.88 -27.91
C ALA A 28 -2.11 41.28 -27.38
N THR A 29 -1.08 42.09 -27.15
CA THR A 29 0.21 41.63 -26.58
C THR A 29 0.08 41.22 -25.12
N ALA A 30 -0.69 41.95 -24.31
CA ALA A 30 -0.95 41.58 -22.91
C ALA A 30 -1.71 40.25 -22.78
N ARG A 31 -2.73 40.04 -23.64
CA ARG A 31 -3.47 38.77 -23.71
C ARG A 31 -2.60 37.61 -24.20
N TYR A 32 -1.76 37.85 -25.20
CA TYR A 32 -0.80 36.86 -25.69
C TYR A 32 0.24 36.47 -24.62
N ALA A 33 0.77 37.44 -23.87
CA ALA A 33 1.71 37.19 -22.78
C ALA A 33 1.05 36.40 -21.62
N ALA A 34 -0.18 36.74 -21.25
CA ALA A 34 -0.95 36.03 -20.23
C ALA A 34 -1.27 34.57 -20.63
N ALA A 35 -1.68 34.34 -21.88
CA ALA A 35 -1.95 33.01 -22.41
C ALA A 35 -0.68 32.14 -22.48
N LYS A 36 0.46 32.74 -22.90
CA LYS A 36 1.76 32.06 -22.92
C LYS A 36 2.23 31.70 -21.51
N SER A 37 2.05 32.60 -20.54
CA SER A 37 2.38 32.37 -19.12
C SER A 37 1.49 31.31 -18.46
N ALA A 38 0.20 31.27 -18.79
CA ALA A 38 -0.71 30.20 -18.37
C ALA A 38 -0.31 28.85 -18.96
N HIS A 39 -0.03 28.78 -20.26
CA HIS A 39 0.39 27.55 -20.94
C HIS A 39 1.74 27.01 -20.43
N ILE A 40 2.68 27.89 -20.06
CA ILE A 40 3.95 27.51 -19.41
C ILE A 40 3.69 26.92 -18.00
N ARG A 41 2.83 27.56 -17.20
CA ARG A 41 2.44 27.06 -15.86
C ARG A 41 1.78 25.68 -15.92
N THR A 42 0.88 25.43 -16.88
CA THR A 42 0.22 24.13 -17.04
C THR A 42 1.20 23.03 -17.47
N LYS A 43 2.15 23.34 -18.37
CA LYS A 43 3.21 22.40 -18.77
C LYS A 43 4.17 22.07 -17.63
N MET A 44 4.57 23.05 -16.83
CA MET A 44 5.44 22.84 -15.67
C MET A 44 4.74 22.02 -14.58
N ALA A 45 3.46 22.30 -14.31
CA ALA A 45 2.66 21.50 -13.38
C ALA A 45 2.51 20.03 -13.83
N GLY A 46 2.23 19.81 -15.13
CA GLY A 46 2.16 18.45 -15.69
C GLY A 46 3.49 17.69 -15.60
N ALA A 47 4.61 18.35 -15.91
CA ALA A 47 5.94 17.75 -15.80
C ALA A 47 6.30 17.37 -14.35
N LEU A 48 5.96 18.23 -13.38
CA LEU A 48 6.18 17.97 -11.95
C LEU A 48 5.36 16.76 -11.46
N ILE A 49 4.09 16.67 -11.86
CA ILE A 49 3.21 15.54 -11.50
C ILE A 49 3.76 14.24 -12.07
N CYS A 50 4.15 14.21 -13.35
CA CYS A 50 4.75 13.03 -13.97
C CYS A 50 6.04 12.60 -13.25
N PHE A 51 6.89 13.56 -12.88
CA PHE A 51 8.12 13.28 -12.13
C PHE A 51 7.84 12.68 -10.75
N LEU A 52 6.86 13.20 -10.00
CA LEU A 52 6.44 12.67 -8.70
C LEU A 52 5.87 11.25 -8.82
N VAL A 53 5.05 10.98 -9.83
CA VAL A 53 4.50 9.63 -10.09
C VAL A 53 5.62 8.63 -10.37
N VAL A 54 6.60 8.98 -11.21
CA VAL A 54 7.76 8.13 -11.50
C VAL A 54 8.59 7.89 -10.24
N LEU A 55 8.85 8.93 -9.43
CA LEU A 55 9.58 8.81 -8.17
C LEU A 55 8.86 7.88 -7.17
N CYS A 56 7.55 8.03 -6.98
CA CYS A 56 6.75 7.16 -6.12
C CYS A 56 6.70 5.70 -6.62
N SER A 57 6.76 5.48 -7.93
CA SER A 57 6.78 4.14 -8.53
C SER A 57 8.10 3.43 -8.27
N LEU A 58 9.22 4.16 -8.30
CA LEU A 58 10.56 3.66 -8.00
C LEU A 58 10.74 3.35 -6.50
N LEU A 59 10.05 4.08 -5.62
CA LEU A 59 10.11 3.87 -4.17
C LEU A 59 9.24 2.71 -3.66
N HIS A 60 8.35 2.14 -4.49
CA HIS A 60 7.43 1.08 -4.08
C HIS A 60 8.08 -0.32 -3.97
N GLN A 61 9.35 -0.45 -4.37
CA GLN A 61 10.08 -1.72 -4.36
C GLN A 61 10.88 -1.84 -3.05
N GLY A 62 10.29 -2.44 -1.99
CA GLY A 62 11.11 -2.98 -0.90
C GLY A 62 10.69 -2.76 0.55
N LEU A 63 9.40 -2.58 0.86
CA LEU A 63 8.99 -2.74 2.25
C LEU A 63 8.96 -4.23 2.59
N ALA A 64 9.97 -4.68 3.34
CA ALA A 64 10.00 -6.02 3.90
C ALA A 64 8.95 -6.13 5.01
N ILE A 65 8.08 -7.15 4.92
CA ILE A 65 7.12 -7.45 5.97
C ILE A 65 7.86 -7.72 7.29
N THR A 66 7.27 -7.29 8.39
CA THR A 66 7.78 -7.51 9.75
C THR A 66 6.89 -8.52 10.47
N CYS A 67 7.48 -9.52 11.10
CA CYS A 67 6.75 -10.58 11.79
C CYS A 67 7.34 -10.86 13.16
N TYR A 68 6.56 -11.44 14.06
CA TYR A 68 7.10 -11.98 15.29
C TYR A 68 7.89 -13.26 14.97
N GLN A 69 9.13 -13.33 15.44
CA GLN A 69 10.04 -14.45 15.23
C GLN A 69 10.48 -15.01 16.59
N CYS A 70 9.93 -16.15 17.00
CA CYS A 70 10.21 -16.76 18.31
C CYS A 70 9.85 -18.24 18.36
N ASN A 71 10.40 -18.94 19.35
CA ASN A 71 10.10 -20.34 19.67
C ASN A 71 9.89 -20.48 21.18
N SER A 72 8.70 -20.93 21.60
CA SER A 72 8.31 -20.99 23.02
C SER A 72 9.17 -21.90 23.90
N HIS A 73 9.91 -22.82 23.29
CA HIS A 73 10.83 -23.68 24.03
C HIS A 73 12.13 -22.99 24.43
N ASN A 74 12.58 -22.02 23.64
CA ASN A 74 13.78 -21.25 23.93
C ASN A 74 13.43 -19.94 24.65
N ASP A 75 12.25 -19.38 24.37
CA ASP A 75 11.78 -18.12 24.94
C ASP A 75 10.29 -18.21 25.28
N SER A 76 9.99 -18.33 26.58
CA SER A 76 8.61 -18.43 27.09
C SER A 76 7.75 -17.21 26.75
N ARG A 77 8.35 -16.05 26.42
CA ARG A 77 7.62 -14.85 25.97
C ARG A 77 6.85 -15.08 24.68
N CYS A 78 7.22 -16.10 23.89
CA CYS A 78 6.51 -16.47 22.66
C CYS A 78 5.07 -16.98 22.91
N LEU A 79 4.78 -17.42 24.14
CA LEU A 79 3.45 -17.87 24.59
C LEU A 79 2.53 -16.72 25.01
N LEU A 80 3.08 -15.52 25.24
CA LEU A 80 2.29 -14.37 25.66
C LEU A 80 1.26 -13.99 24.60
N GLN A 81 0.10 -13.52 25.06
CA GLN A 81 -0.92 -12.98 24.17
C GLN A 81 -0.49 -11.64 23.57
N LYS A 82 0.19 -10.81 24.38
CA LYS A 82 0.85 -9.57 23.94
C LYS A 82 2.35 -9.81 23.90
N LEU A 83 2.89 -9.95 22.69
CA LEU A 83 4.33 -10.15 22.52
C LEU A 83 5.08 -8.83 22.65
N PRO A 84 6.31 -8.86 23.20
CA PRO A 84 7.19 -7.69 23.18
C PRO A 84 7.66 -7.39 21.76
N ASP A 85 7.78 -6.11 21.42
CA ASP A 85 8.24 -5.64 20.10
C ASP A 85 9.66 -6.09 19.78
N SER A 86 10.48 -6.45 20.79
CA SER A 86 11.81 -7.01 20.59
C SER A 86 11.82 -8.32 19.78
N LEU A 87 10.69 -9.04 19.74
CA LEU A 87 10.53 -10.26 18.96
C LEU A 87 10.00 -9.98 17.53
N ARG A 88 9.61 -8.74 17.23
CA ARG A 88 9.13 -8.32 15.92
C ARG A 88 10.32 -7.88 15.08
N LEU A 89 10.66 -8.70 14.10
CA LEU A 89 11.85 -8.56 13.29
C LEU A 89 11.48 -8.50 11.81
N PRO A 90 12.23 -7.75 10.97
CA PRO A 90 12.01 -7.72 9.53
C PRO A 90 12.26 -9.10 8.92
N CYS A 91 11.46 -9.46 7.93
CA CYS A 91 11.60 -10.70 7.19
C CYS A 91 12.56 -10.57 6.01
N GLY A 92 12.97 -11.72 5.46
CA GLY A 92 13.84 -11.76 4.29
C GLY A 92 13.12 -11.33 3.01
N PRO A 93 13.86 -11.07 1.92
CA PRO A 93 13.29 -10.60 0.65
C PRO A 93 12.37 -11.61 -0.05
N LYS A 94 12.42 -12.90 0.35
CA LYS A 94 11.58 -13.96 -0.19
C LYS A 94 10.29 -14.18 0.62
N ASP A 95 10.25 -13.65 1.83
CA ASP A 95 9.11 -13.82 2.73
C ASP A 95 7.98 -12.87 2.32
N THR A 96 6.77 -13.40 2.24
CA THR A 96 5.58 -12.64 1.80
C THR A 96 4.45 -12.69 2.82
N MET A 97 4.65 -13.38 3.94
CA MET A 97 3.66 -13.54 4.99
C MET A 97 4.32 -13.89 6.33
N CYS A 98 3.58 -13.66 7.41
CA CYS A 98 3.90 -14.20 8.73
C CYS A 98 3.24 -15.57 8.90
N ARG A 99 3.89 -16.43 9.69
CA ARG A 99 3.39 -17.75 10.07
C ARG A 99 3.38 -17.90 11.60
N LYS A 100 2.36 -18.58 12.11
CA LYS A 100 2.26 -19.06 13.48
C LYS A 100 1.94 -20.54 13.46
N ILE A 101 2.73 -21.32 14.19
CA ILE A 101 2.58 -22.76 14.31
C ILE A 101 2.33 -23.07 15.77
N SER A 102 1.21 -23.73 16.07
CA SER A 102 0.90 -24.26 17.39
C SER A 102 0.92 -25.78 17.31
N GLN A 103 1.84 -26.41 18.02
CA GLN A 103 2.02 -27.86 18.00
C GLN A 103 1.71 -28.41 19.40
N VAL A 104 0.96 -29.49 19.45
CA VAL A 104 0.67 -30.21 20.70
C VAL A 104 1.01 -31.67 20.48
N VAL A 105 1.98 -32.15 21.25
CA VAL A 105 2.35 -33.57 21.34
C VAL A 105 1.60 -34.16 22.51
N GLU A 106 0.54 -34.92 22.22
CA GLU A 106 -0.41 -35.42 23.22
C GLU A 106 0.12 -36.65 23.98
N PHE A 107 1.08 -37.39 23.40
CA PHE A 107 1.56 -38.66 23.94
C PHE A 107 3.07 -38.68 24.06
N GLU A 108 3.55 -39.38 25.08
CA GLU A 108 4.98 -39.66 25.24
C GLU A 108 5.46 -40.52 24.07
N MET A 109 6.38 -39.97 23.28
CA MET A 109 7.04 -40.69 22.20
C MET A 109 8.53 -40.68 22.45
N ASN A 110 9.15 -41.86 22.42
CA ASN A 110 10.60 -42.03 22.62
C ASN A 110 11.12 -41.46 23.95
N GLY A 111 10.33 -41.52 25.03
CA GLY A 111 10.73 -41.04 26.35
C GLY A 111 10.68 -39.53 26.55
N MET A 112 10.08 -38.78 25.61
CA MET A 112 9.88 -37.33 25.74
C MET A 112 8.46 -37.04 26.23
N PRO A 113 8.30 -36.26 27.32
CA PRO A 113 6.99 -35.94 27.88
C PRO A 113 6.13 -35.13 26.88
N PRO A 114 4.80 -35.12 27.06
CA PRO A 114 3.91 -34.30 26.26
C PRO A 114 4.33 -32.81 26.33
N ASP A 115 4.48 -32.19 25.17
CA ASP A 115 4.94 -30.80 25.02
C ASP A 115 3.98 -30.01 24.12
N SER A 116 3.81 -28.73 24.43
CA SER A 116 3.04 -27.79 23.63
C SER A 116 3.91 -26.62 23.24
N ARG A 117 3.99 -26.33 21.95
CA ARG A 117 4.96 -25.37 21.42
C ARG A 117 4.31 -24.38 20.47
N VAL A 118 4.67 -23.12 20.63
CA VAL A 118 4.32 -22.04 19.70
C VAL A 118 5.58 -21.57 19.02
N ILE A 119 5.56 -21.61 17.69
CA ILE A 119 6.64 -21.09 16.84
C ILE A 119 6.04 -20.01 15.95
N ARG A 120 6.66 -18.84 15.94
CA ARG A 120 6.29 -17.70 15.10
C ARG A 120 7.47 -17.39 14.20
N SER A 121 7.23 -17.24 12.90
CA SER A 121 8.29 -16.98 11.94
C SER A 121 7.77 -16.22 10.73
N CYS A 122 8.69 -15.71 9.92
CA CYS A 122 8.40 -15.34 8.54
C CYS A 122 8.15 -16.59 7.70
N GLY A 123 7.51 -16.43 6.55
CA GLY A 123 7.38 -17.49 5.57
C GLY A 123 7.00 -17.00 4.19
N TRP A 124 7.12 -17.94 3.26
CA TRP A 124 6.60 -17.86 1.91
C TRP A 124 5.72 -19.10 1.70
N ASP A 125 4.57 -18.89 1.05
CA ASP A 125 3.64 -19.96 0.70
C ASP A 125 2.94 -19.55 -0.59
N GLU A 126 3.15 -20.33 -1.64
CA GLU A 126 2.50 -20.14 -2.94
C GLU A 126 1.21 -20.98 -3.03
N SER A 127 0.90 -21.77 -2.01
CA SER A 127 -0.29 -22.61 -1.98
C SER A 127 -1.56 -21.83 -1.62
N SER A 128 -2.69 -22.52 -1.67
CA SER A 128 -4.00 -22.00 -1.24
C SER A 128 -4.09 -21.71 0.27
N TYR A 129 -3.06 -22.00 1.07
CA TYR A 129 -3.08 -21.78 2.52
C TYR A 129 -2.67 -20.37 2.95
N LYS A 130 -2.25 -19.50 2.03
CA LYS A 130 -1.94 -18.09 2.29
C LYS A 130 -3.13 -17.36 2.94
N GLY A 131 -2.90 -16.70 4.08
CA GLY A 131 -3.93 -15.98 4.83
C GLY A 131 -4.92 -16.86 5.58
N ARG A 132 -4.66 -18.17 5.69
CA ARG A 132 -5.57 -19.14 6.33
C ARG A 132 -4.82 -20.00 7.34
N CYS A 133 -5.61 -20.63 8.20
CA CYS A 133 -5.13 -21.67 9.10
C CYS A 133 -5.52 -23.04 8.58
N TYR A 134 -4.62 -24.00 8.72
CA TYR A 134 -4.88 -25.41 8.45
C TYR A 134 -4.27 -26.26 9.55
N GLN A 135 -4.87 -27.43 9.74
CA GLN A 135 -4.43 -28.40 10.73
C GLN A 135 -3.70 -29.54 10.02
N ARG A 136 -2.61 -30.00 10.59
CA ARG A 136 -1.92 -31.23 10.21
C ARG A 136 -1.89 -32.16 11.42
N SER A 137 -2.47 -33.33 11.26
CA SER A 137 -2.42 -34.38 12.28
C SER A 137 -1.47 -35.47 11.79
N GLY A 138 -0.60 -35.95 12.68
CA GLY A 138 0.34 -37.03 12.41
C GLY A 138 0.46 -37.99 13.59
N PHE A 139 1.27 -39.04 13.45
CA PHE A 139 1.37 -40.15 14.42
C PHE A 139 1.75 -39.71 15.85
N GLY A 140 2.30 -38.51 16.04
CA GLY A 140 2.76 -37.99 17.34
C GLY A 140 2.15 -36.66 17.79
N GLY A 141 1.06 -36.18 17.19
CA GLY A 141 0.39 -34.95 17.67
C GLY A 141 -0.39 -34.16 16.63
N ARG A 142 -0.94 -33.03 17.07
CA ARG A 142 -1.72 -32.08 16.26
C ARG A 142 -0.93 -30.79 16.07
N GLN A 143 -0.92 -30.26 14.84
CA GLN A 143 -0.27 -29.00 14.52
C GLN A 143 -1.23 -28.08 13.77
N GLU A 144 -1.46 -26.90 14.33
CA GLU A 144 -2.14 -25.80 13.65
C GLU A 144 -1.11 -24.88 13.01
N VAL A 145 -1.23 -24.65 11.70
CA VAL A 145 -0.39 -23.71 10.96
C VAL A 145 -1.27 -22.60 10.43
N CYS A 146 -1.04 -21.38 10.87
CA CYS A 146 -1.71 -20.17 10.44
C CYS A 146 -0.76 -19.26 9.66
N SER A 147 -1.26 -18.66 8.58
CA SER A 147 -0.55 -17.62 7.84
C SER A 147 -1.38 -16.35 7.71
N CYS A 148 -0.70 -15.20 7.63
CA CYS A 148 -1.32 -13.88 7.47
C CYS A 148 -0.33 -12.92 6.82
N ILE A 149 -0.82 -11.89 6.13
CA ILE A 149 -0.01 -11.04 5.22
C ILE A 149 0.29 -9.64 5.75
N GLU A 150 -0.23 -9.30 6.93
CA GLU A 150 -0.05 -7.99 7.55
C GLU A 150 1.15 -7.98 8.50
N ASP A 151 1.74 -6.81 8.73
CA ASP A 151 2.84 -6.65 9.67
C ASP A 151 2.47 -7.08 11.08
N GLY A 152 3.21 -8.04 11.65
CA GLY A 152 3.03 -8.51 13.02
C GLY A 152 1.70 -9.23 13.27
N CYS A 153 0.96 -9.61 12.23
CA CYS A 153 -0.34 -10.28 12.34
C CYS A 153 -0.27 -11.63 13.07
N ASN A 154 0.90 -12.26 13.04
CA ASN A 154 1.16 -13.51 13.75
C ASN A 154 1.38 -13.31 15.25
N SER A 155 0.95 -12.20 15.87
CA SER A 155 0.91 -12.00 17.33
C SER A 155 -0.33 -12.62 17.98
N ALA A 156 -1.46 -12.64 17.25
CA ALA A 156 -2.73 -13.10 17.79
C ALA A 156 -2.73 -14.63 18.04
N SER A 157 -3.33 -15.04 19.15
CA SER A 157 -4.08 -16.31 19.21
C SER A 157 -5.43 -16.03 18.57
N ILE A 158 -5.90 -16.89 17.65
CA ILE A 158 -7.22 -16.75 17.06
C ILE A 158 -8.22 -16.78 18.22
N PRO A 159 -8.91 -15.68 18.54
CA PRO A 159 -10.00 -15.73 19.48
C PRO A 159 -11.20 -16.26 18.70
N VAL A 160 -11.53 -17.53 18.92
CA VAL A 160 -12.72 -18.20 18.35
C VAL A 160 -14.02 -17.41 18.67
N GLY A 161 -14.00 -16.46 19.62
CA GLY A 161 -15.13 -15.63 20.02
C GLY A 161 -15.33 -14.29 19.28
N ALA A 162 -14.41 -13.83 18.42
CA ALA A 162 -14.57 -12.53 17.74
C ALA A 162 -15.69 -12.54 16.68
N THR A 163 -16.04 -13.71 16.16
CA THR A 163 -17.12 -13.89 15.16
C THR A 163 -18.52 -13.71 15.76
N ALA A 164 -18.72 -14.05 17.04
CA ALA A 164 -20.02 -13.94 17.69
C ALA A 164 -20.45 -12.48 17.93
N LEU A 165 -19.50 -11.61 18.27
CA LEU A 165 -19.75 -10.17 18.50
C LEU A 165 -20.12 -9.43 17.21
N MET A 166 -19.51 -9.78 16.07
CA MET A 166 -19.83 -9.19 14.77
C MET A 166 -21.23 -9.60 14.25
N LEU A 167 -21.68 -10.81 14.58
CA LEU A 167 -23.04 -11.25 14.23
C LEU A 167 -24.11 -10.60 15.10
N LEU A 168 -23.82 -10.37 16.39
CA LEU A 168 -24.71 -9.67 17.31
C LEU A 168 -24.88 -8.19 16.96
N THR A 169 -23.82 -7.50 16.55
CA THR A 169 -23.91 -6.10 16.13
C THR A 169 -24.71 -5.94 14.85
N PHE A 170 -24.57 -6.85 13.88
CA PHE A 170 -25.41 -6.86 12.67
C PHE A 170 -26.88 -7.18 12.95
N ALA A 171 -27.16 -8.04 13.93
CA ALA A 171 -28.53 -8.35 14.34
C ALA A 171 -29.21 -7.17 15.06
N LEU A 172 -28.46 -6.44 15.90
CA LEU A 172 -28.95 -5.26 16.62
C LEU A 172 -29.07 -4.01 15.75
N LEU A 173 -28.22 -3.87 14.72
CA LEU A 173 -28.31 -2.78 13.72
C LEU A 173 -29.43 -2.97 12.69
N ARG A 174 -30.15 -4.09 12.75
CA ARG A 174 -31.35 -4.36 11.94
C ARG A 174 -32.66 -4.10 12.68
N PHE A 175 -32.61 -3.59 13.91
CA PHE A 175 -33.75 -3.04 14.64
C PHE A 175 -33.59 -1.54 14.84
#